data_AF-V7FD61-F1
#
_entry.id   AF-V7FD61-F1
#
_cell.length_a   1.000
_cell.length_b   1.000
_cell.length_c   1.000
_cell.angle_alpha   90.00
_cell.angle_beta   90.00
_cell.angle_gamma   90.00
#
_symmetry.space_group_name_H-M   'P 1'
#
loop_
_entity.id
_entity.type
_entity.pdbx_description
1 polymer ?
#
loop_
_entity_poly.entity_id
_entity_poly.type
_entity_poly.pdbx_seq_one_letter_code
_entity_poly.pdbx_strand_id
1 'polypeptide(L)'
;MPNGSLLKPGGKLLVIDGDFVSRNWATSLRELWEKLTTGKSRVVDNDLASMARRHQSILARVYFSGGARAEEIGRLLAEAGLDQPVVVWKLVAIHRAQAQQMSWPKALERATQHRFAICATKPK
;
A
#
# COMPACT_ATOMS: atom_id res chain seq x y z
N MET A 1 -26.81 8.35 -19.28
CA MET A 1 -25.89 7.36 -18.70
C MET A 1 -26.67 6.54 -17.69
N PRO A 2 -26.67 5.20 -17.71
CA PRO A 2 -27.41 4.44 -16.73
C PRO A 2 -26.78 4.65 -15.34
N ASN A 3 -27.54 5.28 -14.45
CA ASN A 3 -27.19 5.56 -13.07
C ASN A 3 -27.26 4.25 -12.26
N GLY A 4 -26.20 3.44 -12.32
CA GLY A 4 -26.13 2.18 -11.59
C GLY A 4 -24.80 2.03 -10.88
N SER A 5 -24.61 2.74 -9.76
CA SER A 5 -23.50 2.41 -8.85
C SER A 5 -23.68 0.97 -8.35
N LEU A 6 -22.62 0.16 -8.40
CA LEU A 6 -22.61 -1.27 -8.03
C LEU A 6 -23.12 -1.52 -6.60
N LEU A 7 -22.94 -0.54 -5.73
CA LEU A 7 -23.44 -0.58 -4.36
C LEU A 7 -24.91 -0.18 -4.34
N LYS A 8 -25.74 -0.96 -3.66
CA LYS A 8 -27.08 -0.49 -3.25
C LYS A 8 -26.93 0.61 -2.18
N PRO A 9 -27.91 1.51 -2.01
CA PRO A 9 -27.90 2.46 -0.90
C PRO A 9 -27.68 1.75 0.45
N GLY A 10 -26.81 2.29 1.30
CA GLY A 10 -26.34 1.64 2.54
C GLY A 10 -25.30 0.52 2.36
N GLY A 11 -24.94 0.17 1.12
CA GLY A 11 -23.89 -0.80 0.80
C GLY A 11 -22.49 -0.31 1.22
N LYS A 12 -21.58 -1.25 1.51
CA LYS A 12 -20.23 -0.94 1.99
C LYS A 12 -19.16 -1.26 0.95
N LEU A 13 -18.15 -0.41 0.88
CA LEU A 13 -16.90 -0.64 0.18
C LEU A 13 -15.78 -0.81 1.20
N LEU A 14 -15.04 -1.92 1.11
CA LEU A 14 -13.85 -2.16 1.90
C LEU A 14 -12.64 -2.22 0.96
N VAL A 15 -11.70 -1.29 1.16
CA VAL A 15 -10.41 -1.26 0.45
C VAL A 15 -9.34 -1.74 1.41
N ILE A 16 -8.52 -2.71 1.01
CA ILE A 16 -7.36 -3.18 1.78
C ILE A 16 -6.14 -3.07 0.88
N ASP A 17 -5.22 -2.18 1.23
CA ASP A 17 -4.02 -1.94 0.43
C ASP A 17 -2.79 -1.66 1.32
N GLY A 18 -1.61 -1.58 0.70
CA GLY A 18 -0.36 -1.21 1.32
C GLY A 18 -0.02 0.26 1.06
N ASP A 19 0.44 0.97 2.10
CA ASP A 19 1.13 2.23 1.95
C ASP A 19 2.54 1.97 1.40
N PHE A 20 2.69 2.06 0.08
CA PHE A 20 3.98 1.87 -0.59
C PHE A 20 4.96 3.05 -0.37
N VAL A 21 4.48 4.22 0.06
CA VAL A 21 5.33 5.37 0.41
C VAL A 21 6.21 5.01 1.60
N SER A 22 5.61 4.33 2.57
CA SER A 22 6.28 3.88 3.78
C SER A 22 7.48 2.96 3.48
N ARG A 23 7.29 2.05 2.52
CA ARG A 23 8.38 1.16 2.06
C ARG A 23 9.42 1.93 1.27
N ASN A 24 9.00 2.86 0.41
CA ASN A 24 9.94 3.62 -0.40
C ASN A 24 10.91 4.44 0.47
N TRP A 25 10.44 5.15 1.52
CA TRP A 25 11.36 5.89 2.42
C TRP A 25 12.29 4.98 3.19
N ALA A 26 11.80 3.85 3.73
CA ALA A 26 12.61 2.92 4.50
C ALA A 26 13.70 2.27 3.62
N THR A 27 13.39 2.01 2.35
CA THR A 27 14.34 1.41 1.40
C THR A 27 15.37 2.46 0.96
N SER A 28 14.95 3.69 0.63
CA SER A 28 15.86 4.79 0.33
C SER A 28 16.81 5.13 1.49
N LEU A 29 16.32 5.07 2.74
CA LEU A 29 17.14 5.33 3.92
C LEU A 29 18.22 4.24 4.09
N ARG A 30 17.87 2.97 3.85
CA ARG A 30 18.83 1.85 3.87
C ARG A 30 19.87 1.96 2.77
N GLU A 31 19.47 2.29 1.55
CA GLU A 31 20.38 2.48 0.42
C GLU A 31 21.36 3.64 0.66
N LEU A 32 20.86 4.74 1.25
CA LEU A 32 21.71 5.88 1.63
C LEU A 32 22.73 5.45 2.70
N TRP A 33 22.29 4.68 3.70
CA TRP A 33 23.15 4.21 4.78
C TRP A 33 24.22 3.24 4.27
N GLU A 34 23.86 2.28 3.41
CA GLU A 34 24.81 1.35 2.78
C GLU A 34 25.85 2.07 1.90
N LYS A 35 25.43 3.08 1.14
CA LYS A 35 26.35 3.93 0.36
C LYS A 35 27.37 4.64 1.26
N LEU A 36 26.93 5.14 2.41
CA LEU A 36 27.78 5.84 3.36
C LEU A 36 28.72 4.90 4.13
N THR A 37 28.29 3.67 4.44
CA THR A 37 29.07 2.73 5.27
C THR A 37 29.97 1.81 4.48
N THR A 38 29.63 1.48 3.23
CA THR A 38 30.28 0.35 2.51
C THR A 38 31.20 0.82 1.38
N GLY A 39 31.04 2.04 0.86
CA GLY A 39 31.90 2.63 -0.19
C GLY A 39 31.97 1.86 -1.53
N LYS A 40 31.33 0.69 -1.63
CA LYS A 40 31.33 -0.19 -2.80
C LYS A 40 29.95 -0.19 -3.43
N SER A 41 29.87 0.38 -4.63
CA SER A 41 28.71 0.21 -5.50
C SER A 41 28.61 -1.27 -5.87
N ARG A 42 27.60 -1.99 -5.36
CA ARG A 42 27.31 -3.36 -5.83
C ARG A 42 27.13 -3.31 -7.35
N VAL A 43 27.91 -4.12 -8.07
CA VAL A 43 27.69 -4.34 -9.50
C VAL A 43 26.33 -5.03 -9.63
N VAL A 44 25.31 -4.27 -9.99
CA VAL A 44 23.96 -4.79 -10.21
C VAL A 44 23.96 -5.47 -11.57
N ASP A 45 23.53 -6.73 -11.60
CA ASP A 45 23.39 -7.51 -12.82
C ASP A 45 22.54 -6.74 -13.86
N ASN A 46 22.99 -6.68 -15.11
CA ASN A 46 22.39 -5.79 -16.13
C ASN A 46 20.91 -6.13 -16.40
N ASP A 47 20.55 -7.41 -16.29
CA ASP A 47 19.18 -7.89 -16.45
C ASP A 47 18.28 -7.44 -15.29
N LEU A 48 18.79 -7.46 -14.06
CA LEU A 48 18.08 -6.93 -12.89
C LEU A 48 17.85 -5.43 -13.01
N ALA A 49 18.86 -4.69 -13.51
CA ALA A 49 18.75 -3.25 -13.72
C ALA A 49 17.77 -2.88 -14.85
N SER A 50 17.68 -3.69 -15.90
CA SER A 50 16.69 -3.51 -16.98
C SER A 50 15.26 -3.78 -16.48
N MET A 51 15.07 -4.87 -15.74
CA MET A 51 13.78 -5.22 -15.13
C MET A 51 13.30 -4.15 -14.15
N ALA A 52 14.20 -3.63 -13.29
CA ALA A 52 13.88 -2.57 -12.35
C ALA A 52 13.45 -1.26 -13.05
N ARG A 53 14.15 -0.86 -14.12
CA ARG A 53 13.78 0.32 -14.92
C ARG A 53 12.42 0.16 -15.58
N ARG A 54 12.11 -1.01 -16.13
CA ARG A 54 10.80 -1.31 -16.71
C ARG A 54 9.70 -1.24 -15.65
N HIS A 55 9.94 -1.82 -14.48
CA HIS A 55 9.01 -1.76 -13.35
C HIS A 55 8.72 -0.32 -12.92
N GLN A 56 9.76 0.51 -12.76
CA GLN A 56 9.60 1.93 -12.43
C GLN A 56 8.85 2.70 -13.52
N SER A 57 9.12 2.44 -14.80
CA SER A 57 8.40 3.07 -15.91
C SER A 57 6.91 2.71 -15.93
N ILE A 58 6.52 1.52 -15.48
CA ILE A 58 5.11 1.13 -15.38
C ILE A 58 4.47 1.86 -14.19
N LEU A 59 5.12 1.84 -13.03
CA LEU A 59 4.62 2.51 -11.82
C LEU A 59 4.46 4.01 -12.04
N ALA A 60 5.38 4.68 -12.73
CA ALA A 60 5.32 6.12 -12.98
C ALA A 60 4.08 6.57 -13.78
N ARG A 61 3.38 5.64 -14.46
CA ARG A 61 2.21 5.92 -15.29
C ARG A 61 0.87 5.73 -14.58
N VAL A 62 0.88 5.25 -13.34
CA VAL A 62 -0.34 5.06 -12.55
C VAL A 62 -0.54 6.20 -11.55
N TYR A 63 -1.80 6.52 -11.23
CA TYR A 63 -2.16 7.64 -10.35
C TYR A 63 -1.45 7.56 -8.99
N PHE A 64 -1.40 6.36 -8.39
CA PHE A 64 -0.72 6.10 -7.12
C PHE A 64 0.77 5.74 -7.28
N SER A 65 1.44 6.25 -8.31
CA SER A 65 2.89 6.03 -8.54
C SER A 65 3.76 6.44 -7.35
N GLY A 66 3.37 7.53 -6.68
CA GLY A 66 3.99 8.03 -5.46
C GLY A 66 3.53 7.32 -4.20
N GLY A 67 2.74 6.25 -4.33
CA GLY A 67 2.15 5.42 -3.28
C GLY A 67 0.70 5.76 -2.95
N ALA A 68 -0.07 4.72 -2.61
CA ALA A 68 -1.49 4.81 -2.31
C ALA A 68 -1.70 5.12 -0.81
N ARG A 69 -1.64 6.40 -0.43
CA ARG A 69 -1.85 6.81 0.96
C ARG A 69 -3.33 6.67 1.34
N ALA A 70 -3.60 6.22 2.56
CA ALA A 70 -4.98 5.96 2.97
C ALA A 70 -5.82 7.24 3.03
N GLU A 71 -5.22 8.38 3.39
CA GLU A 71 -5.89 9.68 3.40
C GLU A 71 -6.32 10.11 2.00
N GLU A 72 -5.45 9.88 1.02
CA GLU A 72 -5.70 10.24 -0.38
C GLU A 72 -6.82 9.39 -0.98
N ILE A 73 -6.79 8.07 -0.72
CA ILE A 73 -7.91 7.20 -1.08
C ILE A 73 -9.18 7.62 -0.35
N GLY A 74 -9.13 7.91 0.95
CA GLY A 74 -10.28 8.37 1.71
C GLY A 74 -10.92 9.62 1.10
N ARG A 75 -10.10 10.58 0.67
CA ARG A 75 -10.56 11.78 -0.05
C ARG A 75 -11.23 11.42 -1.38
N LEU A 76 -10.63 10.55 -2.20
CA LEU A 76 -11.23 10.12 -3.47
C LEU A 76 -12.57 9.41 -3.27
N LEU A 77 -12.70 8.61 -2.22
CA LEU A 77 -13.97 7.96 -1.88
C LEU A 77 -15.06 8.98 -1.49
N ALA A 78 -14.69 10.01 -0.74
CA ALA A 78 -15.60 11.10 -0.39
C ALA A 78 -16.01 11.92 -1.64
N GLU A 79 -15.07 12.25 -2.52
CA GLU A 79 -15.34 12.92 -3.80
C GLU A 79 -16.24 12.06 -4.72
N ALA A 80 -16.14 10.73 -4.63
CA ALA A 80 -17.03 9.79 -5.32
C ALA A 80 -18.43 9.66 -4.69
N GLY A 81 -18.72 10.39 -3.60
CA GLY A 81 -20.02 10.39 -2.93
C GLY A 81 -20.23 9.24 -1.95
N LEU A 82 -19.15 8.63 -1.43
CA LEU A 82 -19.24 7.67 -0.32
C LEU A 82 -19.06 8.39 1.01
N ASP A 83 -19.89 8.04 1.98
CA ASP A 83 -19.87 8.60 3.34
C ASP A 83 -18.88 7.87 4.26
N GLN A 84 -18.32 8.66 5.18
CA GLN A 84 -17.58 8.22 6.37
C GLN A 84 -16.46 7.19 6.09
N PRO A 85 -15.43 7.54 5.31
CA PRO A 85 -14.28 6.66 5.13
C PRO A 85 -13.54 6.47 6.47
N VAL A 86 -13.72 5.32 7.10
CA VAL A 86 -12.99 4.92 8.32
C VAL A 86 -11.69 4.25 7.91
N VAL A 87 -10.56 4.85 8.28
CA VAL A 87 -9.24 4.29 8.02
C VAL A 87 -8.72 3.53 9.24
N VAL A 88 -8.41 2.25 9.06
CA VAL A 88 -7.81 1.38 10.07
C VAL A 88 -6.38 1.04 9.66
N TRP A 89 -5.41 1.63 10.35
CA TRP A 89 -3.98 1.40 10.15
C TRP A 89 -3.44 0.18 10.91
N LYS A 90 -4.09 -0.15 12.02
CA LYS A 90 -3.66 -1.20 12.94
C LYS A 90 -4.60 -2.38 12.85
N LEU A 91 -4.35 -3.25 11.88
CA LEU A 91 -5.00 -4.57 11.77
C LEU A 91 -4.48 -5.55 12.84
N VAL A 92 -4.08 -5.06 14.03
CA VAL A 92 -3.39 -5.82 15.09
C VAL A 92 -4.22 -7.01 15.55
N ALA A 93 -5.54 -6.88 15.62
CA ALA A 93 -6.44 -8.00 15.93
C ALA A 93 -6.37 -9.10 14.86
N ILE A 94 -6.30 -8.73 13.58
CA ILE A 94 -6.15 -9.66 12.45
C ILE A 94 -4.76 -10.29 12.47
N HIS A 95 -3.71 -9.50 12.70
CA HIS A 95 -2.34 -10.00 12.80
C HIS A 95 -2.18 -10.99 13.96
N ARG A 96 -2.79 -10.72 15.13
CA ARG A 96 -2.76 -11.62 16.28
C ARG A 96 -3.46 -12.94 15.99
N ALA A 97 -4.60 -12.91 15.30
CA ALA A 97 -5.32 -14.12 14.90
C ALA A 97 -4.53 -14.94 13.85
N GLN A 98 -3.89 -14.27 12.89
CA GLN A 98 -3.09 -14.94 11.84
C GLN A 98 -1.73 -15.45 12.36
N ALA A 99 -1.11 -14.77 13.31
CA ALA A 99 0.19 -15.14 13.87
C ALA A 99 0.16 -16.49 14.60
N GLN A 100 -0.99 -16.88 15.15
CA GLN A 100 -1.20 -18.22 15.74
C GLN A 100 -1.03 -19.36 14.73
N GLN A 101 -1.07 -19.06 13.42
CA GLN A 101 -0.97 -20.03 12.33
C GLN A 101 0.23 -19.78 11.39
N MET A 102 1.12 -18.83 11.70
CA MET A 102 2.25 -18.47 10.83
C MET A 102 3.61 -18.75 11.48
N SER A 103 4.56 -19.19 10.65
CA SER A 103 5.97 -19.27 11.04
C SER A 103 6.57 -17.87 11.25
N TRP A 104 7.46 -17.75 12.24
CA TRP A 104 8.10 -16.50 12.68
C TRP A 104 8.64 -15.60 11.54
N PRO A 105 9.30 -16.15 10.49
CA PRO A 105 9.79 -15.34 9.37
C PRO A 105 8.68 -14.64 8.57
N LYS A 106 7.55 -15.35 8.34
CA LYS A 106 6.39 -14.79 7.62
C LYS A 106 5.66 -13.74 8.45
N ALA A 107 5.64 -13.91 9.76
CA ALA A 107 5.08 -12.91 10.68
C ALA A 107 5.89 -11.60 10.65
N LEU A 108 7.22 -11.69 10.62
CA LEU A 108 8.10 -10.52 10.53
C LEU A 108 7.96 -9.80 9.19
N GLU A 109 7.97 -10.52 8.07
CA GLU A 109 7.75 -9.95 6.73
C GLU A 109 6.43 -9.17 6.66
N ARG A 110 5.37 -9.72 7.26
CA ARG A 110 4.04 -9.12 7.26
C ARG A 110 3.94 -7.90 8.20
N ALA A 111 4.65 -7.90 9.32
CA ALA A 111 4.76 -6.74 10.21
C ALA A 111 5.42 -5.52 9.53
N THR A 112 6.26 -5.75 8.52
CA THR A 112 6.86 -4.67 7.70
C THR A 112 5.98 -4.21 6.53
N GLN A 113 4.80 -4.81 6.34
CA GLN A 113 3.82 -4.34 5.37
C GLN A 113 2.91 -3.34 6.07
N HIS A 114 3.09 -2.05 5.77
CA HIS A 114 2.19 -0.99 6.23
C HIS A 114 0.87 -1.11 5.47
N ARG A 115 0.02 -2.06 5.85
CA ARG A 115 -1.31 -2.22 5.25
C ARG A 115 -2.33 -1.40 6.01
N PHE A 116 -3.25 -0.82 5.29
CA PHE A 116 -4.42 -0.16 5.86
C PHE A 116 -5.70 -0.79 5.30
N ALA A 117 -6.80 -0.58 6.02
CA ALA A 117 -8.13 -0.85 5.53
C ALA A 117 -8.97 0.42 5.56
N ILE A 118 -9.73 0.71 4.51
CA ILE A 118 -10.69 1.82 4.46
C ILE A 118 -12.08 1.24 4.25
N CYS A 119 -13.01 1.55 5.15
CA CYS A 119 -14.41 1.20 5.00
C CYS A 119 -15.21 2.48 4.70
N ALA A 120 -15.93 2.50 3.59
CA ALA A 120 -16.82 3.61 3.22
C ALA A 120 -18.22 3.07 2.92
N THR A 121 -19.25 3.91 3.09
CA THR A 121 -20.65 3.49 2.92
C THR A 121 -21.32 4.33 1.85
N LYS A 122 -22.10 3.70 0.97
CA LYS A 122 -22.95 4.44 0.04
C LYS A 122 -24.10 5.09 0.83
N PRO A 123 -24.37 6.39 0.63
CA PRO A 123 -25.52 7.05 1.23
C PRO A 123 -26.82 6.29 0.97
N LYS A 124 -27.79 6.46 1.88
CA LYS A 124 -29.14 5.87 1.74
C LYS A 124 -29.95 6.55 0.66
#